data_AF-A0A6I1NR70-F1
#
_entry.id   AF-A0A6I1NR70-F1
#
_cell.length_a   1.000
_cell.length_b   1.000
_cell.length_c   1.000
_cell.angle_alpha   90.00
_cell.angle_beta   90.00
_cell.angle_gamma   90.00
#
_symmetry.space_group_name_H-M   'P 1'
#
loop_
_entity.id
_entity.type
_entity.pdbx_description
1 polymer ?
#
loop_
_entity_poly.entity_id
_entity_poly.type
_entity_poly.pdbx_seq_one_letter_code
_entity_poly.pdbx_strand_id
1 'polypeptide(L)'
;DGRPVGRGAGEFIDRYVFPHGELPHLSMISASLCEAGLEVVDVESLRLHYAKTLHHWSENLENQLHKAAALVPEKTLRIWRLYLAGCAYAFEKGWINLHQILAVKPYADGHHHLPWTSEDLYR
;
A
#
# COMPACT_ATOMS: atom_id res chain seq x y z
N ASP A 1 -0.52 -9.77 7.53
CA ASP A 1 -1.50 -9.49 6.45
C ASP A 1 -2.83 -10.19 6.73
N GLY A 2 -3.64 -9.65 7.64
CA GLY A 2 -4.82 -10.37 8.15
C GLY A 2 -5.46 -9.78 9.41
N ARG A 3 -4.81 -8.81 10.06
CA ARG A 3 -5.34 -8.19 11.28
C ARG A 3 -6.19 -6.98 10.88
N PRO A 4 -7.41 -6.85 11.41
CA PRO A 4 -8.15 -5.60 11.30
C PRO A 4 -7.30 -4.45 11.83
N VAL A 5 -7.30 -3.31 11.12
CA VAL A 5 -6.69 -2.09 11.65
C VAL A 5 -7.57 -1.63 12.82
N GLY A 6 -7.14 -1.96 14.04
CA GLY A 6 -7.93 -1.73 15.24
C GLY A 6 -8.09 -0.24 15.60
N ARG A 7 -8.84 0.01 16.69
CA ARG A 7 -9.00 1.35 17.30
C ARG A 7 -9.69 2.40 16.41
N GLY A 8 -10.61 1.99 15.54
CA GLY A 8 -11.42 2.90 14.71
C GLY A 8 -10.69 3.55 13.53
N ALA A 9 -9.43 3.17 13.29
CA ALA A 9 -8.64 3.71 12.19
C ALA A 9 -9.21 3.33 10.82
N GLY A 10 -9.73 2.10 10.65
CA GLY A 10 -10.42 1.68 9.43
C GLY A 10 -11.66 2.51 9.13
N GLU A 11 -12.52 2.72 10.13
CA GLU A 11 -13.74 3.56 10.01
C GLU A 11 -13.40 5.03 9.70
N PHE A 12 -12.32 5.56 10.28
CA PHE A 12 -11.86 6.90 9.97
C PHE A 12 -11.41 7.03 8.51
N ILE A 13 -10.62 6.08 8.01
CA ILE A 13 -10.13 6.08 6.63
C ILE A 13 -11.29 5.98 5.66
N ASP A 14 -12.21 5.03 5.86
CA ASP A 14 -13.39 4.87 5.03
C ASP A 14 -14.26 6.13 5.02
N ARG A 15 -14.52 6.71 6.21
CA ARG A 15 -15.40 7.87 6.30
C ARG A 15 -14.82 9.17 5.72
N TYR A 16 -13.51 9.37 5.81
CA TYR A 16 -12.91 10.70 5.59
C TYR A 16 -11.82 10.76 4.52
N VAL A 17 -11.21 9.64 4.13
CA VAL A 17 -10.05 9.64 3.23
C VAL A 17 -10.32 8.84 1.96
N PHE A 18 -10.70 7.57 2.10
CA PHE A 18 -11.00 6.67 0.99
C PHE A 18 -12.31 5.92 1.22
N PRO A 19 -13.47 6.55 0.95
CA PRO A 19 -14.76 5.87 1.01
C PRO A 19 -14.78 4.67 0.07
N HIS A 20 -15.20 3.53 0.60
CA HIS A 20 -15.21 2.24 -0.12
C HIS A 20 -13.82 1.73 -0.51
N GLY A 21 -12.77 2.25 0.14
CA GLY A 21 -11.41 1.76 -0.01
C GLY A 21 -11.24 0.43 0.72
N GLU A 22 -10.99 -0.64 -0.03
CA GLU A 22 -10.66 -1.95 0.54
C GLU A 22 -9.17 -2.26 0.33
N LEU A 23 -8.54 -2.86 1.35
CA LEU A 23 -7.18 -3.38 1.27
C LEU A 23 -7.25 -4.90 1.15
N PRO A 24 -7.20 -5.45 -0.08
CA PRO A 24 -7.28 -6.88 -0.27
C PRO A 24 -6.08 -7.60 0.36
N HIS A 25 -6.34 -8.75 0.96
CA HIS A 25 -5.29 -9.60 1.50
C HIS A 25 -4.46 -10.22 0.37
N LEU A 26 -3.14 -10.34 0.57
CA LEU A 26 -2.25 -10.98 -0.41
C LEU A 26 -2.76 -12.36 -0.81
N SER A 27 -3.27 -13.16 0.13
CA SER A 27 -3.85 -14.46 -0.15
C SER A 27 -5.02 -14.41 -1.12
N MET A 28 -5.89 -13.41 -1.00
CA MET A 28 -7.03 -13.22 -1.92
C MET A 28 -6.54 -12.82 -3.30
N ILE A 29 -5.58 -11.89 -3.38
CA ILE A 29 -5.01 -11.45 -4.66
C ILE A 29 -4.36 -12.64 -5.37
N SER A 30 -3.52 -13.40 -4.66
CA SER A 30 -2.87 -14.60 -5.21
C SER A 30 -3.88 -15.65 -5.67
N ALA A 31 -4.94 -15.90 -4.91
CA ALA A 31 -5.99 -16.83 -5.31
C ALA A 31 -6.68 -16.36 -6.60
N SER A 32 -7.08 -15.09 -6.68
CA SER A 32 -7.71 -14.54 -7.88
C SER A 32 -6.80 -14.55 -9.11
N LEU A 33 -5.49 -14.32 -8.95
CA LEU A 33 -4.52 -14.44 -10.04
C LEU A 33 -4.45 -15.87 -10.55
N CYS A 34 -4.36 -16.86 -9.65
CA CYS A 34 -4.35 -18.27 -10.01
C CYS A 34 -5.65 -18.70 -10.72
N GLU A 35 -6.82 -18.28 -10.21
CA GLU A 35 -8.12 -18.55 -10.83
C GLU A 35 -8.24 -17.94 -12.23
N ALA A 36 -7.58 -16.81 -12.49
CA ALA A 36 -7.50 -16.19 -13.80
C ALA A 36 -6.50 -16.90 -14.76
N GLY A 37 -5.84 -17.96 -14.31
CA GLY A 37 -4.84 -18.71 -15.09
C GLY A 37 -3.49 -17.99 -15.19
N LEU A 38 -3.19 -17.11 -14.24
CA LEU A 38 -1.87 -16.49 -14.10
C LEU A 38 -1.05 -17.25 -13.06
N GLU A 39 0.24 -17.38 -13.32
CA GLU A 39 1.24 -17.90 -12.41
C GLU A 39 1.91 -16.74 -11.67
N VAL A 40 1.86 -16.75 -10.33
CA VAL A 40 2.60 -15.78 -9.50
C VAL A 40 4.05 -16.23 -9.40
N VAL A 41 4.97 -15.37 -9.86
CA VAL A 41 6.41 -15.69 -9.96
C VAL A 41 7.22 -15.02 -8.86
N ASP A 42 6.85 -13.80 -8.47
CA ASP A 42 7.52 -13.07 -7.38
C ASP A 42 6.54 -12.20 -6.59
N VAL A 43 6.82 -12.01 -5.31
CA VAL A 43 6.09 -11.11 -4.42
C VAL A 43 7.08 -10.35 -3.54
N GLU A 44 7.20 -9.04 -3.78
CA GLU A 44 8.07 -8.17 -3.01
C GLU A 44 7.26 -7.31 -2.04
N SER A 45 7.65 -7.27 -0.77
CA SER A 45 7.05 -6.37 0.22
C SER A 45 7.81 -5.05 0.29
N LEU A 46 7.11 -3.96 -0.05
CA LEU A 46 7.61 -2.58 0.03
C LEU A 46 7.11 -1.84 1.27
N ARG A 47 6.65 -2.58 2.29
CA ARG A 47 6.00 -2.04 3.50
C ARG A 47 6.79 -0.92 4.18
N LEU A 48 8.08 -1.15 4.43
CA LEU A 48 8.94 -0.18 5.12
C LEU A 48 9.31 1.01 4.23
N HIS A 49 9.35 0.81 2.91
CA HIS A 49 9.52 1.91 1.96
C HIS A 49 8.32 2.85 2.01
N TYR A 50 7.11 2.29 2.11
CA TYR A 50 5.90 3.08 2.20
C TYR A 50 5.74 3.80 3.54
N ALA A 51 6.16 3.17 4.66
CA ALA A 51 6.30 3.85 5.94
C ALA A 51 7.19 5.11 5.84
N LYS A 52 8.38 4.97 5.24
CA LYS A 52 9.32 6.08 5.03
C LYS A 52 8.72 7.17 4.14
N THR A 53 8.00 6.78 3.09
CA THR A 53 7.30 7.71 2.19
C THR A 53 6.27 8.54 2.95
N LEU A 54 5.43 7.90 3.76
CA LEU A 54 4.41 8.58 4.56
C LEU A 54 5.01 9.49 5.65
N HIS A 55 6.15 9.13 6.23
CA HIS A 55 6.90 10.03 7.11
C HIS A 55 7.36 11.29 6.38
N HIS A 56 7.98 11.15 5.21
CA HIS A 56 8.39 12.31 4.42
C HIS A 56 7.21 13.19 4.02
N TRP A 57 6.07 12.61 3.65
CA TRP A 57 4.86 13.37 3.35
C TRP A 57 4.31 14.09 4.58
N SER A 58 4.27 13.41 5.72
CA SER A 58 3.84 14.00 7.00
C SER A 58 4.74 15.18 7.38
N GLU A 59 6.06 15.00 7.38
CA GLU A 59 7.04 16.06 7.69
C GLU A 59 6.89 17.26 6.74
N ASN A 60 6.75 17.00 5.44
CA ASN A 60 6.57 18.07 4.46
C ASN A 60 5.27 18.86 4.66
N LEU A 61 4.17 18.18 5.04
CA LEU A 61 2.91 18.85 5.38
C LEU A 61 3.06 19.71 6.64
N GLU A 62 3.67 19.17 7.70
CA GLU A 62 3.92 19.90 8.95
C GLU A 62 4.80 21.15 8.72
N ASN A 63 5.81 21.05 7.85
CA ASN A 63 6.68 22.17 7.49
C ASN A 63 6.00 23.25 6.64
N GLN A 64 4.84 22.95 6.03
CA GLN A 64 4.11 23.88 5.15
C GLN A 64 2.68 24.16 5.64
N LEU A 65 2.38 23.94 6.93
CA LEU A 65 1.02 24.04 7.47
C LEU A 65 0.34 25.37 7.17
N HIS A 66 1.05 26.49 7.27
CA HIS A 66 0.48 27.81 6.97
C HIS A 66 -0.03 27.89 5.52
N LYS A 67 0.76 27.38 4.57
CA LYS A 67 0.35 27.36 3.16
C LYS A 67 -0.80 26.38 2.95
N ALA A 68 -0.74 25.19 3.54
CA ALA A 68 -1.80 24.20 3.43
C ALA A 68 -3.14 24.72 4.01
N ALA A 69 -3.10 25.42 5.15
CA ALA A 69 -4.27 26.01 5.79
C ALA A 69 -4.95 27.10 4.93
N ALA A 70 -4.21 27.75 4.04
CA ALA A 70 -4.78 28.70 3.09
C ALA A 70 -5.46 28.03 1.88
N LEU A 71 -5.17 26.75 1.62
CA LEU A 71 -5.67 26.01 0.45
C LEU A 71 -6.90 25.16 0.76
N VAL A 72 -7.05 24.69 1.99
CA VAL A 72 -8.12 23.77 2.37
C VAL A 72 -8.77 24.16 3.71
N PRO A 73 -10.04 23.79 3.94
CA PRO A 73 -10.68 24.00 5.24
C PRO A 73 -9.90 23.32 6.38
N GLU A 74 -9.91 23.93 7.56
CA GLU A 74 -9.21 23.43 8.75
C GLU A 74 -9.51 21.95 9.04
N LYS A 75 -10.78 21.54 8.90
CA LYS A 75 -11.22 20.15 9.08
C LYS A 75 -10.46 19.21 8.15
N THR A 76 -10.33 19.56 6.88
CA THR A 76 -9.59 18.77 5.88
C THR A 76 -8.13 18.67 6.24
N LEU A 77 -7.49 19.79 6.63
CA LEU A 77 -6.10 19.80 7.05
C LEU A 77 -5.86 18.86 8.24
N ARG A 78 -6.71 18.90 9.25
CA ARG A 78 -6.61 18.03 10.44
C ARG A 78 -6.79 16.56 10.10
N ILE A 79 -7.71 16.22 9.19
CA ILE A 79 -7.89 14.85 8.69
C ILE A 79 -6.60 14.35 8.04
N TRP A 80 -6.00 15.14 7.15
CA TRP A 80 -4.78 14.73 6.44
C TRP A 80 -3.57 14.57 7.36
N ARG A 81 -3.42 15.44 8.35
CA ARG A 81 -2.36 15.31 9.37
C ARG A 81 -2.49 14.00 10.15
N LEU A 82 -3.71 13.68 10.61
CA LEU A 82 -3.97 12.43 11.33
C LEU A 82 -3.78 11.21 10.43
N TYR A 83 -4.27 11.28 9.19
CA TYR A 83 -4.17 10.21 8.22
C TYR A 83 -2.71 9.84 7.90
N LEU A 84 -1.87 10.81 7.53
CA LEU A 84 -0.49 10.55 7.14
C LEU A 84 0.33 9.94 8.29
N ALA A 85 0.26 10.55 9.48
CA ALA A 85 0.96 10.04 10.66
C ALA A 85 0.45 8.66 11.09
N GLY A 86 -0.87 8.45 11.06
CA GLY A 86 -1.50 7.17 11.41
C GLY A 86 -1.13 6.05 10.43
N CYS A 87 -1.14 6.34 9.13
CA CYS A 87 -0.73 5.38 8.11
C CYS A 87 0.76 5.06 8.19
N ALA A 88 1.63 6.06 8.39
CA ALA A 88 3.06 5.82 8.58
C ALA A 88 3.29 4.80 9.71
N TYR A 89 2.66 5.04 10.87
CA TYR A 89 2.72 4.14 12.01
C TYR A 89 2.15 2.74 11.70
N ALA A 90 1.03 2.65 10.99
CA ALA A 90 0.42 1.38 10.64
C ALA A 90 1.33 0.52 9.72
N PHE A 91 1.99 1.15 8.73
CA PHE A 91 2.98 0.47 7.89
C PHE A 91 4.20 0.02 8.71
N GLU A 92 4.73 0.87 9.60
CA GLU A 92 5.86 0.51 10.48
C GLU A 92 5.55 -0.69 11.37
N LYS A 93 4.36 -0.71 11.99
CA LYS A 93 3.92 -1.78 12.90
C LYS A 93 3.43 -3.05 12.20
N GLY A 94 3.43 -3.09 10.87
CA GLY A 94 3.02 -4.28 10.12
C GLY A 94 1.51 -4.54 10.18
N TRP A 95 0.71 -3.51 10.38
CA TRP A 95 -0.75 -3.62 10.40
C TRP A 95 -1.32 -3.64 8.97
N ILE A 96 -0.64 -2.91 8.08
CA ILE A 96 -0.90 -2.86 6.64
C ILE A 96 0.41 -3.11 5.89
N ASN A 97 0.28 -3.53 4.64
CA ASN A 97 1.40 -3.95 3.81
C ASN A 97 1.22 -3.40 2.38
N LEU A 98 2.31 -3.34 1.64
CA LEU A 98 2.33 -2.97 0.23
C LEU A 98 3.13 -4.04 -0.50
N HIS A 99 2.51 -4.68 -1.48
CA HIS A 99 3.14 -5.73 -2.26
C HIS A 99 3.21 -5.34 -3.73
N GLN A 100 4.37 -5.59 -4.34
CA GLN A 100 4.50 -5.69 -5.78
C GLN A 100 4.43 -7.18 -6.13
N ILE A 101 3.55 -7.54 -7.05
CA ILE A 101 3.33 -8.94 -7.46
C ILE A 101 3.67 -9.05 -8.93
N LEU A 102 4.63 -9.91 -9.26
CA LEU A 102 4.92 -10.31 -10.63
C LEU A 102 4.15 -11.59 -10.93
N ALA A 103 3.27 -11.53 -11.93
CA ALA A 103 2.54 -12.68 -12.42
C ALA A 103 2.62 -12.77 -13.95
N VAL A 104 2.66 -13.98 -14.47
CA VAL A 104 2.77 -14.26 -15.91
C VAL A 104 1.66 -15.19 -16.36
N LYS A 105 1.33 -15.15 -17.65
CA LYS A 105 0.54 -16.18 -18.29
C LYS A 105 1.49 -17.11 -19.04
N PRO A 106 1.66 -18.37 -18.62
CA PRO A 106 2.49 -19.31 -19.37
C PRO A 106 1.96 -19.53 -20.78
N TYR A 107 2.85 -19.91 -21.69
CA TYR A 107 2.46 -20.40 -23.01
C TYR A 107 1.76 -21.77 -22.90
N ALA A 108 1.17 -22.22 -24.01
CA ALA A 108 0.39 -23.47 -24.03
C ALA A 108 1.21 -24.72 -23.68
N ASP A 109 2.52 -24.69 -23.91
CA ASP A 109 3.52 -25.71 -23.55
C ASP A 109 4.15 -25.48 -22.17
N GLY A 110 3.69 -24.48 -21.42
CA GLY A 110 4.05 -24.23 -20.02
C GLY A 110 5.29 -23.35 -19.79
N HIS A 111 5.98 -22.89 -20.83
CA HIS A 111 7.15 -22.01 -20.63
C HIS A 111 6.76 -20.55 -20.33
N HIS A 112 7.71 -19.77 -19.80
CA HIS A 112 7.65 -18.30 -19.70
C HIS A 112 9.03 -17.70 -19.99
N HIS A 113 9.10 -16.38 -20.28
CA HIS A 113 10.34 -15.71 -20.70
C HIS A 113 11.17 -15.08 -19.57
N LEU A 114 10.69 -15.14 -18.32
CA LEU A 114 11.45 -14.58 -17.21
C LEU A 114 12.81 -15.28 -17.04
N PRO A 115 13.86 -14.53 -16.70
CA PRO A 115 15.17 -15.11 -16.39
C PRO A 115 15.08 -16.03 -15.16
N TRP A 116 16.10 -16.89 -15.00
CA TRP A 116 16.19 -17.84 -13.89
C TRP A 116 16.46 -17.17 -12.53
N THR A 117 16.95 -15.93 -12.54
CA THR A 117 17.29 -15.15 -11.34
C THR A 117 16.74 -13.73 -11.49
N SER A 118 16.49 -13.07 -10.36
CA SER A 118 15.98 -11.69 -10.31
C SER A 118 17.09 -10.62 -10.45
N GLU A 119 18.26 -10.99 -10.98
CA GLU A 119 19.41 -10.07 -11.05
C GLU A 119 19.16 -8.88 -11.98
N ASP A 120 18.31 -9.04 -12.99
CA ASP A 120 17.88 -7.96 -13.88
C ASP A 120 17.04 -6.90 -13.17
N LEU A 121 16.32 -7.25 -12.10
CA LEU A 121 15.47 -6.32 -11.33
C LEU A 121 16.27 -5.40 -10.39
N TYR A 122 17.45 -5.84 -9.92
CA TYR A 122 18.22 -5.16 -8.88
C TYR A 122 19.55 -4.56 -9.36
N ARG A 123 19.63 -4.18 -10.65
CA ARG A 123 20.83 -3.56 -11.24
C ARG A 123 21.04 -2.11 -10.85
#